data_AF-A0A7S0PW19-F1
#
_entry.id   AF-A0A7S0PW19-F1
#
_cell.length_a   1.000
_cell.length_b   1.000
_cell.length_c   1.000
_cell.angle_alpha   90.00
_cell.angle_beta   90.00
_cell.angle_gamma   90.00
#
_symmetry.space_group_name_H-M   'P 1'
#
loop_
_entity.id
_entity.type
_entity.pdbx_description
1 polymer ?
#
loop_
_entity_poly.entity_id
_entity_poly.type
_entity_poly.pdbx_seq_one_letter_code
_entity_poly.pdbx_strand_id
1 'polypeptide(L)'
;VCGGWPGGSNEHNHLVSSAASSYVAAHWPTRLIWSGFEIGIQVQSGGAGFQACSVASSANPVTAAMVNFEGGPDKSRFSWDPLTTLVAVRSIAGVPEVVDCSDCDGKNVIDPTTGSNAWASGSPTNQSYLILKDAEALGDALDQLLCQPPRYARASALF
;
A
#
# COMPACT_ATOMS: atom_id res chain seq x y z
N VAL A 1 -12.50 9.84 -3.04
CA VAL A 1 -12.19 9.19 -1.74
C VAL A 1 -12.67 7.76 -1.88
N CYS A 2 -11.75 6.80 -1.82
CA CYS A 2 -11.87 5.41 -2.25
C CYS A 2 -12.79 5.25 -3.48
N GLY A 3 -12.20 5.54 -4.64
CA GLY A 3 -12.90 5.55 -5.92
C GLY A 3 -12.76 6.90 -6.61
N GLY A 4 -12.15 6.88 -7.80
CA GLY A 4 -12.06 8.03 -8.70
C GLY A 4 -10.64 8.44 -9.05
N TRP A 5 -10.09 7.80 -10.10
CA TRP A 5 -9.16 8.48 -10.99
C TRP A 5 -9.88 9.72 -11.57
N PRO A 6 -9.24 10.91 -11.63
CA PRO A 6 -9.70 11.98 -12.51
C PRO A 6 -9.46 11.51 -13.96
N GLY A 7 -10.42 10.75 -14.51
CA GLY A 7 -10.29 10.09 -15.81
C GLY A 7 -11.04 8.76 -15.96
N GLY A 8 -11.74 8.28 -14.92
CA GLY A 8 -12.72 7.18 -15.06
C GLY A 8 -12.16 5.76 -15.09
N SER A 9 -10.91 5.53 -14.67
CA SER A 9 -10.37 4.19 -14.46
C SER A 9 -10.74 3.67 -13.08
N ASN A 10 -11.26 2.43 -13.00
CA ASN A 10 -11.52 1.75 -11.74
C ASN A 10 -10.21 1.39 -11.04
N GLU A 11 -10.27 1.22 -9.72
CA GLU A 11 -9.16 0.60 -8.98
C GLU A 11 -8.90 -0.79 -9.60
N HIS A 12 -7.62 -1.09 -9.91
CA HIS A 12 -7.28 -2.23 -10.78
C HIS A 12 -7.62 -3.58 -10.12
N ASN A 13 -7.45 -3.72 -8.81
CA ASN A 13 -7.80 -4.94 -8.09
C ASN A 13 -9.31 -5.20 -8.15
N HIS A 14 -10.13 -4.15 -8.04
CA HIS A 14 -11.58 -4.24 -8.22
C HIS A 14 -11.95 -4.60 -9.67
N LEU A 15 -11.32 -3.97 -10.67
CA LEU A 15 -11.58 -4.27 -12.08
C LEU A 15 -11.26 -5.74 -12.44
N VAL A 16 -10.18 -6.29 -11.90
CA VAL A 16 -9.74 -7.67 -12.18
C VAL A 16 -10.74 -8.70 -11.62
N SER A 17 -11.40 -8.39 -10.50
CA SER A 17 -12.37 -9.30 -9.88
C SER A 17 -13.52 -8.54 -9.21
N SER A 18 -14.34 -7.89 -10.04
CA SER A 18 -15.44 -7.01 -9.58
C SER A 18 -16.44 -7.73 -8.69
N ALA A 19 -16.87 -8.93 -9.09
CA ALA A 19 -17.84 -9.72 -8.35
C ALA A 19 -17.31 -10.17 -6.98
N ALA A 20 -16.06 -10.64 -6.93
CA ALA A 20 -15.44 -11.04 -5.67
C ALA A 20 -15.18 -9.84 -4.76
N SER A 21 -14.70 -8.72 -5.31
CA SER A 21 -14.46 -7.49 -4.56
C SER A 21 -15.76 -6.96 -3.95
N SER A 22 -16.84 -6.89 -4.73
CA SER A 22 -18.17 -6.50 -4.26
C SER A 22 -18.69 -7.43 -3.16
N TYR A 23 -18.51 -8.75 -3.33
CA TYR A 23 -18.91 -9.72 -2.32
C TYR A 23 -18.15 -9.54 -1.01
N VAL A 24 -16.81 -9.42 -1.05
CA VAL A 24 -15.98 -9.19 0.14
C VAL A 24 -16.35 -7.87 0.82
N ALA A 25 -16.47 -6.78 0.06
CA ALA A 25 -16.87 -5.49 0.60
C ALA A 25 -18.24 -5.55 1.29
N ALA A 26 -19.19 -6.34 0.78
CA ALA A 26 -20.53 -6.44 1.37
C ALA A 26 -20.63 -7.41 2.56
N HIS A 27 -19.76 -8.42 2.66
CA HIS A 27 -19.93 -9.55 3.58
C HIS A 27 -18.76 -9.80 4.54
N TRP A 28 -17.67 -9.04 4.48
CA TRP A 28 -16.54 -9.25 5.38
C TRP A 28 -16.97 -9.11 6.85
N PRO A 29 -16.73 -10.13 7.70
CA PRO A 29 -17.36 -10.20 9.02
C PRO A 29 -16.67 -9.36 10.10
N THR A 30 -15.42 -8.98 9.89
CA THR A 30 -14.62 -8.22 10.86
C THR A 30 -14.29 -6.84 10.33
N ARG A 31 -13.55 -6.03 11.08
CA ARG A 31 -13.09 -4.72 10.63
C ARG A 31 -12.38 -4.81 9.27
N LEU A 32 -12.74 -3.92 8.36
CA LEU A 32 -12.15 -3.78 7.02
C LEU A 32 -11.65 -2.35 6.85
N ILE A 33 -10.38 -2.19 6.54
CA ILE A 33 -9.76 -0.87 6.34
C ILE A 33 -9.31 -0.80 4.89
N TRP A 34 -9.80 0.19 4.15
CA TRP A 34 -9.43 0.41 2.76
C TRP A 34 -8.17 1.26 2.65
N SER A 35 -7.22 0.80 1.82
CA SER A 35 -6.05 1.54 1.40
C SER A 35 -6.24 1.90 -0.08
N GLY A 36 -6.68 3.13 -0.31
CA GLY A 36 -7.16 3.56 -1.62
C GLY A 36 -6.07 4.00 -2.58
N PHE A 37 -6.45 4.17 -3.84
CA PHE A 37 -5.60 4.75 -4.88
C PHE A 37 -5.03 6.11 -4.45
N GLU A 38 -5.88 6.94 -3.84
CA GLU A 38 -5.62 8.33 -3.47
C GLU A 38 -4.45 8.51 -2.52
N ILE A 39 -4.14 7.53 -1.66
CA ILE A 39 -2.99 7.59 -0.76
C ILE A 39 -1.77 6.91 -1.38
N GLY A 40 -1.95 5.77 -2.05
CA GLY A 40 -0.82 5.01 -2.58
C GLY A 40 -0.12 5.70 -3.76
N ILE A 41 -0.82 6.56 -4.51
CA ILE A 41 -0.19 7.39 -5.56
C ILE A 41 0.65 8.53 -4.98
N GLN A 42 0.42 8.93 -3.74
CA GLN A 42 1.19 10.01 -3.11
C GLN A 42 2.48 9.49 -2.49
N VAL A 43 2.48 8.24 -2.02
CA VAL A 43 3.62 7.62 -1.34
C VAL A 43 4.53 6.93 -2.35
N GLN A 44 5.81 7.31 -2.37
CA GLN A 44 6.81 6.69 -3.21
C GLN A 44 7.89 6.00 -2.37
N SER A 45 8.33 4.81 -2.80
CA SER A 45 9.43 4.06 -2.20
C SER A 45 10.29 3.40 -3.28
N GLY A 46 11.47 2.92 -2.92
CA GLY A 46 12.39 2.22 -3.81
C GLY A 46 13.30 3.12 -4.65
N GLY A 47 13.31 4.43 -4.39
CA GLY A 47 14.07 5.42 -5.16
C GLY A 47 15.57 5.41 -4.88
N ALA A 48 16.27 6.42 -5.39
CA ALA A 48 17.73 6.54 -5.30
C ALA A 48 18.27 6.41 -3.86
N GLY A 49 17.57 6.98 -2.86
CA GLY A 49 17.95 6.88 -1.44
C GLY A 49 17.98 5.44 -0.93
N PHE A 50 16.96 4.65 -1.21
CA PHE A 50 16.94 3.21 -0.92
C PHE A 50 18.00 2.45 -1.71
N GLN A 51 18.20 2.77 -2.99
CA GLN A 51 19.16 2.05 -3.84
C GLN A 51 20.62 2.30 -3.45
N ALA A 52 20.90 3.45 -2.82
CA ALA A 52 22.22 3.79 -2.28
C ALA A 52 22.50 3.17 -0.90
N CYS A 53 21.54 2.45 -0.32
CA CYS A 53 21.66 1.98 1.04
C CYS A 53 22.66 0.81 1.18
N SER A 54 23.29 0.66 2.36
CA SER A 54 24.45 -0.24 2.54
C SER A 54 24.15 -1.72 2.23
N VAL A 55 22.91 -2.16 2.48
CA VAL A 55 22.42 -3.50 2.18
C VAL A 55 22.08 -3.66 0.70
N ALA A 56 21.72 -2.57 0.00
CA ALA A 56 21.38 -2.54 -1.42
C ALA A 56 22.59 -2.71 -2.37
N SER A 57 23.81 -2.85 -1.82
CA SER A 57 25.04 -3.11 -2.60
C SER A 57 25.00 -4.48 -3.31
N SER A 58 24.50 -4.49 -4.54
CA SER A 58 24.49 -5.58 -5.55
C SER A 58 23.89 -6.95 -5.20
N ALA A 59 23.69 -7.29 -3.92
CA ALA A 59 23.21 -8.59 -3.46
C ALA A 59 21.83 -8.56 -2.80
N ASN A 60 21.19 -7.39 -2.63
CA ASN A 60 19.83 -7.32 -2.11
C ASN A 60 18.82 -7.71 -3.22
N PRO A 61 18.13 -8.87 -3.10
CA PRO A 61 17.15 -9.29 -4.10
C PRO A 61 15.97 -8.32 -4.20
N VAL A 62 15.64 -7.58 -3.13
CA VAL A 62 14.58 -6.58 -3.12
C VAL A 62 14.97 -5.38 -3.99
N THR A 63 16.18 -4.87 -3.84
CA THR A 63 16.70 -3.78 -4.69
C THR A 63 16.75 -4.21 -6.15
N ALA A 64 17.25 -5.41 -6.44
CA ALA A 64 17.31 -5.93 -7.80
C ALA A 64 15.91 -6.07 -8.43
N ALA A 65 14.92 -6.57 -7.67
CA ALA A 65 13.55 -6.67 -8.14
C ALA A 65 12.95 -5.29 -8.47
N MET A 66 13.14 -4.30 -7.61
CA MET A 66 12.63 -2.94 -7.83
C MET A 66 13.26 -2.28 -9.06
N VAL A 67 14.59 -2.32 -9.19
CA VAL A 67 15.32 -1.77 -10.33
C VAL A 67 14.88 -2.42 -11.65
N ASN A 68 14.72 -3.75 -11.66
CA ASN A 68 14.27 -4.46 -12.85
C ASN A 68 12.80 -4.15 -13.19
N PHE A 69 11.93 -4.07 -12.19
CA PHE A 69 10.52 -3.78 -12.38
C PHE A 69 10.30 -2.38 -12.97
N GLU A 70 11.01 -1.37 -12.45
CA GLU A 70 10.92 0.01 -12.93
C GLU A 70 11.74 0.28 -14.21
N GLY A 71 12.49 -0.72 -14.67
CA GLY A 71 13.31 -0.63 -15.88
C GLY A 71 14.48 0.35 -15.74
N GLY A 72 15.17 0.35 -14.60
CA GLY A 72 16.40 1.09 -14.39
C GLY A 72 16.63 1.57 -12.95
N PRO A 73 17.86 2.02 -12.63
CA PRO A 73 18.20 2.56 -11.31
C PRO A 73 17.55 3.94 -11.09
N ASP A 74 17.59 4.40 -9.84
CA ASP A 74 17.15 5.70 -9.34
C ASP A 74 15.66 6.03 -9.52
N LYS A 75 14.87 5.06 -9.98
CA LYS A 75 13.41 5.16 -10.10
C LYS A 75 12.72 4.69 -8.82
N SER A 76 11.74 5.46 -8.38
CA SER A 76 10.81 5.12 -7.31
C SER A 76 9.49 4.57 -7.87
N ARG A 77 8.72 3.92 -7.01
CA ARG A 77 7.39 3.37 -7.32
C ARG A 77 6.34 3.87 -6.34
N PHE A 78 5.13 4.10 -6.85
CA PHE A 78 3.94 4.32 -6.02
C PHE A 78 3.66 3.12 -5.11
N SER A 79 3.39 3.41 -3.85
CA SER A 79 3.43 2.42 -2.77
C SER A 79 2.02 2.00 -2.32
N TRP A 80 1.19 1.46 -3.22
CA TRP A 80 -0.12 0.90 -2.84
C TRP A 80 0.03 -0.35 -1.96
N ASP A 81 0.69 -1.39 -2.47
CA ASP A 81 0.82 -2.67 -1.78
C ASP A 81 1.80 -2.61 -0.58
N PRO A 82 2.97 -1.94 -0.68
CA PRO A 82 3.88 -1.80 0.46
C PRO A 82 3.25 -1.06 1.63
N LEU A 83 2.50 0.03 1.38
CA LEU A 83 1.76 0.74 2.43
C LEU A 83 0.71 -0.15 3.09
N THR A 84 -0.10 -0.83 2.28
CA THR A 84 -1.15 -1.73 2.78
C THR A 84 -0.55 -2.83 3.66
N THR A 85 0.58 -3.39 3.24
CA THR A 85 1.33 -4.40 3.99
C THR A 85 1.90 -3.83 5.30
N LEU A 86 2.48 -2.64 5.28
CA LEU A 86 3.03 -1.98 6.46
C LEU A 86 1.96 -1.78 7.53
N VAL A 87 0.80 -1.26 7.15
CA VAL A 87 -0.33 -1.06 8.07
C VAL A 87 -0.88 -2.40 8.58
N ALA A 88 -0.96 -3.42 7.73
CA ALA A 88 -1.41 -4.75 8.16
C ALA A 88 -0.47 -5.38 9.22
N VAL A 89 0.85 -5.19 9.08
CA VAL A 89 1.85 -5.75 10.00
C VAL A 89 1.96 -4.93 11.30
N ARG A 90 1.99 -3.61 11.21
CA ARG A 90 2.23 -2.72 12.36
C ARG A 90 0.98 -2.21 13.03
N SER A 91 -0.20 -2.48 12.45
CA SER A 91 -1.46 -1.77 12.71
C SER A 91 -1.37 -0.27 12.38
N ILE A 92 -2.52 0.41 12.30
CA ILE A 92 -2.58 1.87 12.09
C ILE A 92 -1.80 2.61 13.20
N ALA A 93 -1.90 2.16 14.45
CA ALA A 93 -1.21 2.79 15.57
C ALA A 93 0.34 2.72 15.46
N GLY A 94 0.87 1.77 14.69
CA GLY A 94 2.30 1.61 14.43
C GLY A 94 2.80 2.32 13.18
N VAL A 95 1.95 3.09 12.50
CA VAL A 95 2.27 3.86 11.28
C VAL A 95 1.75 5.29 11.44
N PRO A 96 2.50 6.19 12.11
CA PRO A 96 2.00 7.52 12.49
C PRO A 96 1.67 8.44 11.30
N GLU A 97 2.18 8.12 10.12
CA GLU A 97 1.97 8.85 8.85
C GLU A 97 0.59 8.58 8.22
N VAL A 98 -0.19 7.64 8.77
CA VAL A 98 -1.59 7.43 8.41
C VAL A 98 -2.48 7.47 9.65
N VAL A 99 -3.75 7.74 9.44
CA VAL A 99 -4.79 7.53 10.44
C VAL A 99 -5.96 6.79 9.85
N ASP A 100 -6.71 6.15 10.72
CA ASP A 100 -8.04 5.70 10.36
C ASP A 100 -8.98 6.90 10.24
N CYS A 101 -9.86 6.94 9.24
CA CYS A 101 -10.90 7.96 9.26
C CYS A 101 -11.94 7.65 10.34
N SER A 102 -11.84 8.33 11.48
CA SER A 102 -12.76 8.18 12.62
C SER A 102 -14.15 8.77 12.38
N ASP A 103 -14.27 9.71 11.44
CA ASP A 103 -15.47 10.53 11.23
C ASP A 103 -16.10 10.25 9.85
N CYS A 104 -15.80 9.09 9.26
CA CYS A 104 -16.21 8.70 7.92
C CYS A 104 -17.13 7.48 7.94
N ASP A 105 -18.22 7.53 8.69
CA ASP A 105 -19.21 6.46 8.70
C ASP A 105 -19.73 6.14 7.30
N GLY A 106 -19.93 4.85 7.04
CA GLY A 106 -20.34 4.36 5.73
C GLY A 106 -19.61 3.08 5.36
N LYS A 107 -19.60 2.78 4.06
CA LYS A 107 -18.92 1.60 3.49
C LYS A 107 -18.48 1.86 2.07
N ASN A 108 -17.49 1.10 1.61
CA ASN A 108 -17.10 1.09 0.20
C ASN A 108 -18.11 0.23 -0.57
N VAL A 109 -18.76 0.81 -1.58
CA VAL A 109 -19.69 0.12 -2.47
C VAL A 109 -18.99 -0.10 -3.80
N ILE A 110 -18.90 -1.36 -4.23
CA ILE A 110 -18.22 -1.78 -5.46
C ILE A 110 -19.25 -2.37 -6.41
N ASP A 111 -19.30 -1.87 -7.64
CA ASP A 111 -20.10 -2.43 -8.72
C ASP A 111 -19.57 -3.83 -9.07
N PRO A 112 -20.41 -4.88 -8.99
CA PRO A 112 -19.97 -6.26 -9.20
C PRO A 112 -19.63 -6.59 -10.66
N THR A 113 -19.97 -5.70 -11.60
CA THR A 113 -19.71 -5.85 -13.03
C THR A 113 -18.49 -5.04 -13.45
N THR A 114 -18.48 -3.74 -13.14
CA THR A 114 -17.41 -2.84 -13.61
C THR A 114 -16.22 -2.79 -12.67
N GLY A 115 -16.43 -3.03 -11.36
CA GLY A 115 -15.42 -2.80 -10.33
C GLY A 115 -15.29 -1.33 -9.93
N SER A 116 -16.15 -0.46 -10.44
CA SER A 116 -16.23 0.93 -9.99
C SER A 116 -16.64 0.96 -8.53
N ASN A 117 -15.96 1.79 -7.74
CA ASN A 117 -16.27 1.90 -6.33
C ASN A 117 -16.45 3.34 -5.88
N ALA A 118 -17.20 3.51 -4.81
CA ALA A 118 -17.40 4.79 -4.14
C ALA A 118 -17.65 4.56 -2.65
N TRP A 119 -17.21 5.52 -1.83
CA TRP A 119 -17.62 5.57 -0.45
C TRP A 119 -19.08 6.00 -0.34
N ALA A 120 -19.94 5.13 0.17
CA ALA A 120 -21.32 5.44 0.49
C ALA A 120 -21.42 5.83 1.97
N SER A 121 -21.42 7.15 2.24
CA SER A 121 -21.62 7.69 3.58
C SER A 121 -22.97 7.25 4.17
N GLY A 122 -23.01 6.95 5.46
CA GLY A 122 -24.23 6.46 6.09
C GLY A 122 -24.04 6.17 7.58
N SER A 123 -24.78 5.20 8.11
CA SER A 123 -24.57 4.73 9.49
C SER A 123 -23.20 4.06 9.65
N PRO A 124 -22.62 4.07 10.87
CA PRO A 124 -21.39 3.36 11.16
C PRO A 124 -21.44 1.89 10.70
N THR A 125 -20.35 1.41 10.10
CA THR A 125 -20.18 0.00 9.73
C THR A 125 -18.87 -0.54 10.30
N ASN A 126 -18.52 -1.78 9.95
CA ASN A 126 -17.19 -2.34 10.25
C ASN A 126 -16.09 -1.82 9.31
N GLN A 127 -16.41 -0.87 8.42
CA GLN A 127 -15.48 -0.37 7.42
C GLN A 127 -14.98 1.03 7.74
N SER A 128 -13.73 1.27 7.37
CA SER A 128 -13.09 2.58 7.38
C SER A 128 -12.04 2.63 6.27
N TYR A 129 -11.31 3.74 6.15
CA TYR A 129 -10.23 3.88 5.20
C TYR A 129 -9.10 4.74 5.75
N LEU A 130 -7.91 4.55 5.20
CA LEU A 130 -6.71 5.27 5.61
C LEU A 130 -6.73 6.71 5.07
N ILE A 131 -6.39 7.65 5.94
CA ILE A 131 -6.08 9.03 5.59
C ILE A 131 -4.57 9.22 5.74
N LEU A 132 -3.95 9.73 4.68
CA LEU A 132 -2.53 10.06 4.64
C LEU A 132 -2.28 11.39 5.37
N LYS A 133 -1.26 11.41 6.23
CA LYS A 133 -0.77 12.63 6.89
C LYS A 133 0.51 13.15 6.24
N ASP A 134 1.45 12.25 5.94
CA ASP A 134 2.76 12.60 5.43
C ASP A 134 3.22 11.53 4.42
N ALA A 135 3.28 11.90 3.14
CA ALA A 135 3.62 10.97 2.07
C ALA A 135 5.11 10.65 2.02
N GLU A 136 5.95 11.64 2.31
CA GLU A 136 7.41 11.55 2.22
C GLU A 136 7.93 10.72 3.38
N ALA A 137 7.53 11.04 4.62
CA ALA A 137 7.92 10.29 5.80
C ALA A 137 7.51 8.80 5.72
N LEU A 138 6.36 8.52 5.11
CA LEU A 138 5.88 7.16 4.92
C LEU A 138 6.68 6.40 3.86
N GLY A 139 7.08 7.08 2.78
CA GLY A 139 8.00 6.56 1.78
C GLY A 139 9.35 6.22 2.39
N ASP A 140 9.90 7.13 3.18
CA ASP A 140 11.16 6.92 3.91
C ASP A 140 11.06 5.76 4.90
N ALA A 141 9.95 5.63 5.63
CA ALA A 141 9.73 4.52 6.55
C ALA A 141 9.68 3.16 5.83
N LEU A 142 9.12 3.12 4.61
CA LEU A 142 9.16 1.94 3.75
C LEU A 142 10.58 1.66 3.27
N ASP A 143 11.31 2.67 2.79
CA ASP A 143 12.69 2.52 2.32
C ASP A 143 13.64 2.03 3.43
N GLN A 144 13.47 2.53 4.65
CA GLN A 144 14.20 2.06 5.83
C GLN A 144 13.95 0.57 6.12
N LEU A 145 12.72 0.09 5.91
CA LEU A 145 12.37 -1.33 6.06
C LEU A 145 12.98 -2.19 4.96
N LEU A 146 12.91 -1.73 3.71
CA LEU A 146 13.49 -2.44 2.56
C LEU A 146 15.03 -2.48 2.64
N CYS A 147 15.63 -1.50 3.32
CA CYS A 147 17.06 -1.41 3.55
C CYS A 147 17.57 -2.25 4.75
N GLN A 148 16.73 -3.01 5.44
CA GLN A 148 17.20 -3.82 6.57
C GLN A 148 18.03 -5.03 6.09
N PRO A 149 19.17 -5.35 6.74
CA PRO A 149 19.90 -6.57 6.44
C PRO A 149 19.11 -7.80 6.88
N PRO A 150 19.35 -8.97 6.27
CA PRO A 150 18.74 -10.20 6.74
C PRO A 150 19.13 -10.43 8.21
N ARG A 151 18.12 -10.58 9.07
CA ARG A 151 18.31 -10.80 10.52
C ARG A 151 19.16 -12.03 10.82
N TYR A 152 19.16 -13.00 9.92
CA TYR A 152 19.99 -14.21 9.99
C TYR A 152 20.91 -14.24 8.75
N ALA A 153 22.03 -13.53 8.82
CA ALA A 153 23.11 -13.73 7.85
C ALA A 153 23.70 -15.13 8.08
N ARG A 154 23.83 -15.94 7.02
CA ARG A 154 24.65 -17.14 7.11
C ARG A 154 26.07 -16.71 7.45
N ALA A 155 26.66 -17.29 8.50
CA ALA A 155 28.09 -17.17 8.72
C ALA A 155 28.79 -17.63 7.45
N SER A 156 29.61 -16.77 6.85
CA SER A 156 30.39 -17.12 5.66
C SER A 156 31.22 -18.36 5.99
N ALA A 157 30.92 -19.48 5.31
CA ALA A 157 31.80 -20.62 5.31
C ALA A 157 33.07 -20.19 4.56
N LEU A 158 34.10 -19.84 5.33
CA LEU A 158 35.45 -19.69 4.80
C LEU A 158 35.89 -21.08 4.34
N PHE A 159 36.00 -21.26 3.02
CA PHE A 159 36.74 -22.35 2.40
C PHE A 159 38.01 -21.77 1.79
#